data_AF-A0A2N5GPG6-F1
#
_entry.id   AF-A0A2N5GPG6-F1
#
_cell.length_a   1.000
_cell.length_b   1.000
_cell.length_c   1.000
_cell.angle_alpha   90.00
_cell.angle_beta   90.00
_cell.angle_gamma   90.00
#
_symmetry.space_group_name_H-M   'P 1'
#
loop_
_entity.id
_entity.type
_entity.pdbx_description
1 polymer ?
#
loop_
_entity_poly.entity_id
_entity_poly.type
_entity_poly.pdbx_seq_one_letter_code
_entity_poly.pdbx_strand_id
1 'polypeptide(L)' 'MYAVLIVSVIIVLAVLLISVITTSKAYGYKHTVDPLEENPHLDKIDSQKDRGQKIKPRI' A
#
# COMPACT_ATOMS: atom_id res chain seq x y z
N MET A 1 -37.92 27.29 -7.92
CA MET A 1 -37.17 26.38 -8.82
C MET A 1 -35.67 26.52 -8.62
N TYR A 2 -35.08 27.72 -8.72
CA TYR A 2 -33.63 27.94 -8.53
C TYR A 2 -33.08 27.60 -7.13
N ALA A 3 -33.87 27.82 -6.07
CA ALA A 3 -33.49 27.44 -4.72
C ALA A 3 -33.18 25.94 -4.58
N VAL A 4 -33.97 25.09 -5.26
CA VAL A 4 -33.75 23.63 -5.28
C VAL A 4 -32.46 23.28 -6.00
N LEU A 5 -32.14 23.97 -7.11
CA LEU A 5 -30.88 23.79 -7.82
C LEU A 5 -29.67 24.16 -6.96
N ILE A 6 -29.72 25.28 -6.25
CA ILE A 6 -28.63 25.73 -5.38
C ILE A 6 -28.42 24.74 -4.22
N VAL A 7 -29.50 24.32 -3.56
CA VAL A 7 -29.43 23.34 -2.46
C VAL A 7 -28.89 21.99 -2.95
N SER A 8 -29.31 21.52 -4.12
CA SER A 8 -28.82 20.27 -4.70
C SER A 8 -27.31 20.31 -4.94
N VAL A 9 -26.79 21.40 -5.51
CA VAL A 9 -25.35 21.54 -5.77
C VAL A 9 -24.57 21.56 -4.46
N ILE A 10 -25.06 22.27 -3.43
CA ILE A 10 -24.41 22.32 -2.11
C ILE A 10 -24.33 20.92 -1.49
N ILE A 11 -25.41 20.13 -1.55
CA ILE A 11 -25.43 18.78 -0.99
C ILE A 11 -24.43 17.87 -1.71
N VAL A 12 -24.37 17.93 -3.05
CA VAL A 12 -23.40 17.14 -3.82
C VAL A 12 -21.96 17.50 -3.43
N LEU A 13 -21.64 18.79 -3.31
CA LEU A 13 -20.32 19.23 -2.89
C LEU A 13 -19.98 18.77 -1.46
N ALA A 14 -20.94 18.86 -0.53
CA ALA A 14 -20.76 18.38 0.84
C ALA A 14 -20.48 16.88 0.89
N VAL A 15 -21.26 16.07 0.16
CA VAL A 15 -21.06 14.61 0.07
C VAL A 15 -19.70 14.28 -0.56
N LEU A 16 -19.30 14.97 -1.63
CA LEU A 16 -18.01 14.74 -2.28
C LEU A 16 -16.83 15.02 -1.34
N LEU A 17 -16.86 16.13 -0.60
CA LEU A 17 -15.81 16.48 0.36
C LEU A 17 -15.72 15.42 1.46
N ILE A 18 -16.86 15.03 2.06
CA ILE A 18 -16.90 13.99 3.10
C ILE A 18 -16.38 12.65 2.55
N SER A 19 -16.74 12.30 1.32
CA SER A 19 -16.39 11.03 0.69
C SER A 19 -14.88 10.91 0.45
N VAL A 20 -14.25 11.95 -0.10
CA VAL A 20 -12.79 11.98 -0.34
C VAL A 20 -12.02 11.94 0.98
N ILE A 21 -12.45 12.70 1.98
CA ILE A 21 -11.79 12.73 3.30
C ILE A 21 -11.87 11.36 3.96
N THR A 22 -13.05 10.73 3.97
CA THR A 22 -13.27 9.41 4.58
C THR A 22 -12.43 8.34 3.88
N THR A 23 -12.42 8.37 2.56
CA THR A 23 -11.70 7.43 1.71
C THR A 23 -10.18 7.61 1.83
N SER A 24 -9.69 8.86 1.90
CA SER A 24 -8.27 9.17 2.11
C SER A 24 -7.75 8.61 3.44
N LYS A 25 -8.56 8.66 4.51
CA LYS A 25 -8.21 8.05 5.81
C LYS A 25 -8.16 6.52 5.73
N ALA A 26 -9.03 5.90 4.94
CA ALA A 26 -9.03 4.45 4.75
C ALA A 26 -7.84 3.97 3.91
N TYR A 27 -7.45 4.72 2.87
CA TYR A 27 -6.22 4.42 2.11
C TYR A 27 -4.95 4.69 2.91
N GLY A 28 -4.97 5.70 3.78
CA GLY A 28 -3.87 6.02 4.70
C GLY A 28 -3.70 5.00 5.83
N TYR A 29 -4.71 4.13 6.05
CA TYR A 29 -4.54 2.96 6.90
C TYR A 29 -3.62 2.00 6.15
N LYS A 30 -2.31 2.16 6.41
CA LYS A 30 -1.30 1.22 5.98
C LYS A 30 -1.87 -0.17 6.22
N HIS A 31 -1.98 -0.98 5.17
CA HIS A 31 -1.79 -2.39 5.38
C HIS A 31 -0.45 -2.46 6.11
N THR A 32 -0.49 -2.69 7.42
CA THR A 32 0.61 -3.34 8.12
C THR A 32 0.75 -4.64 7.37
N VAL A 33 1.49 -4.60 6.26
CA VAL A 33 2.14 -5.75 5.69
C VAL A 33 2.98 -6.21 6.86
N ASP A 34 2.53 -7.30 7.49
CA ASP A 34 3.08 -7.81 8.73
C ASP A 34 4.60 -7.68 8.66
N PRO A 35 5.24 -7.07 9.68
CA PRO A 35 6.68 -6.96 9.70
C PRO A 35 7.27 -8.36 9.47
N LEU A 36 8.02 -8.51 8.37
CA LEU A 36 8.68 -9.75 7.96
C LEU A 36 9.77 -10.21 8.95
N GLU A 37 9.86 -9.59 10.13
CA GLU A 37 10.83 -9.89 11.19
C GLU A 37 10.55 -11.23 11.88
N GLU A 38 9.36 -11.82 11.73
CA GLU A 38 9.02 -13.14 12.29
C GLU A 38 8.79 -14.21 11.22
N ASN A 39 9.61 -14.21 10.15
CA ASN A 39 9.56 -15.28 9.15
C ASN A 39 10.79 -16.20 9.28
N PRO A 40 10.65 -17.40 9.90
CA PRO A 40 11.75 -18.35 10.16
C PRO A 40 12.39 -18.95 8.89
N HIS A 41 11.96 -18.52 7.70
CA HIS A 41 12.55 -18.90 6.43
C HIS A 41 13.57 -17.88 5.86
N LEU A 42 13.73 -16.68 6.43
CA LEU A 42 14.70 -15.69 5.92
C LEU A 42 16.17 -16.07 6.24
N ASP A 43 16.43 -16.76 7.35
CA ASP A 43 17.79 -17.14 7.77
C ASP A 43 18.51 -18.09 6.78
N LYS A 44 17.81 -18.65 5.80
CA LYS A 44 18.37 -19.64 4.87
C LYS A 44 18.75 -19.08 3.50
N ILE A 45 18.38 -17.84 3.17
CA ILE A 45 18.61 -17.28 1.83
C ILE A 45 19.99 -16.64 1.69
N ASP A 46 20.50 -16.00 2.75
CA ASP A 46 21.81 -15.33 2.69
C ASP A 46 23.01 -16.30 2.76
N SER A 47 22.82 -17.51 3.30
CA SER A 47 23.89 -18.52 3.38
C SER A 47 24.09 -19.36 2.11
N GLN A 48 23.23 -19.23 1.09
CA GLN A 48 23.33 -20.02 -0.14
C GLN A 48 23.74 -19.20 -1.38
N LYS A 49 23.70 -17.87 -1.32
CA LYS A 49 24.06 -16.99 -2.44
C LYS A 49 25.58 -16.82 -2.63
N ASP A 50 26.40 -17.15 -1.63
CA ASP A 50 27.86 -16.99 -1.69
C ASP A 50 28.62 -18.22 -2.25
N ARG A 51 27.96 -19.37 -2.44
CA ARG A 51 28.61 -20.61 -2.94
C ARG A 51 28.39 -20.90 -4.44
N GLY A 52 27.68 -20.03 -5.15
CA GLY A 52 27.36 -20.20 -6.57
C GLY A 52 28.32 -19.54 -7.56
N GLN A 53 29.27 -18.71 -7.09
CA GLN A 53 30.12 -17.89 -7.97
C GLN A 53 31.63 -18.14 -7.77
N LYS A 54 32.04 -19.42 -7.76
CA LYS A 54 33.44 -19.83 -7.98
C LYS A 54 33.51 -20.86 -9.11
N ILE A 55 33.06 -20.46 -10.30
CA ILE A 55 33.45 -21.14 -11.54
C ILE A 55 34.96 -20.90 -11.76
N LYS A 56 35.78 -21.87 -11.34
CA LYS A 56 37.19 -21.99 -11.72
C LYS A 56 37.25 -22.58 -13.13
N PRO A 57 37.84 -21.91 -14.13
CA PRO A 57 38.08 -22.55 -15.42
C PRO A 57 39.15 -23.62 -15.26
N ARG A 58 38.87 -24.81 -15.81
CA ARG A 58 39.82 -25.90 -16.00
C ARG A 58 40.64 -25.58 -17.25
N ILE A 59 41.86 -25.09 -17.07
CA ILE A 59 43.00 -25.33 -17.97
C ILE A 59 44.28 -25.28 -17.15
#